data_AF-A0A2E5PN44-F1
#
_entry.id   AF-A0A2E5PN44-F1
#
_cell.length_a   1.000
_cell.length_b   1.000
_cell.length_c   1.000
_cell.angle_alpha   90.00
_cell.angle_beta   90.00
_cell.angle_gamma   90.00
#
_symmetry.space_group_name_H-M   'P 1'
#
loop_
_entity.id
_entity.type
_entity.pdbx_description
1 polymer ?
#
loop_
_entity_poly.entity_id
_entity_poly.type
_entity_poly.pdbx_seq_one_letter_code
_entity_poly.pdbx_strand_id
1 'polypeptide(L)'
;MHVITGLGVGGAETMLASLVKAEIAASQRPIVISLIPGGLVATQLKKAGIDVLDLGMVRGRPGFGSLFRLRSLIRRFRPDVLQSWMYHANLVATGALALSGRRRRTVHYWGLRCSDMDLDAYGWIFRSVVKAGGNFSAWPDAITCNSEAGITVHKALGYRPRRFLLVDNGVDIARFKPNPEARSAVREKFGIGPDTPVIATAARVDPMKDYPNLLAALDRLPQVTAIVMGDGTENLPDSSRLIRLGRCDRVEKVLAAADLVVSASAYG
;
A
#
# COMPACT_ATOMS: atom_id res chain seq x y z
N MET A 1 -9.06 15.48 0.89
CA MET A 1 -9.66 14.56 -0.11
C MET A 1 -8.57 13.68 -0.66
N HIS A 2 -8.72 12.36 -0.55
CA HIS A 2 -7.79 11.39 -1.12
C HIS A 2 -8.36 10.77 -2.40
N VAL A 3 -7.51 10.56 -3.39
CA VAL A 3 -7.86 9.86 -4.63
C VAL A 3 -6.90 8.70 -4.83
N ILE A 4 -7.39 7.47 -4.93
CA ILE A 4 -6.57 6.27 -5.08
C ILE A 4 -7.07 5.41 -6.24
N THR A 5 -6.18 4.65 -6.87
CA THR A 5 -6.56 3.83 -8.04
C THR A 5 -7.51 2.71 -7.67
N GLY A 6 -7.26 2.04 -6.55
CA GLY A 6 -8.11 0.98 -6.01
C GLY A 6 -7.88 0.83 -4.51
N LEU A 7 -8.83 0.22 -3.82
CA LEU A 7 -8.81 -0.01 -2.37
C LEU A 7 -8.81 -1.52 -2.05
N GLY A 8 -7.98 -2.27 -2.78
CA GLY A 8 -7.81 -3.71 -2.62
C GLY A 8 -7.07 -4.05 -1.32
N VAL A 9 -6.03 -4.87 -1.42
CA VAL A 9 -5.11 -5.16 -0.31
C VAL A 9 -3.68 -4.93 -0.81
N GLY A 10 -2.99 -3.98 -0.20
CA GLY A 10 -1.65 -3.55 -0.60
C GLY A 10 -1.10 -2.49 0.34
N GLY A 11 0.20 -2.20 0.22
CA GLY A 11 0.89 -1.29 1.14
C GLY A 11 0.36 0.14 1.08
N ALA A 12 0.09 0.66 -0.13
CA ALA A 12 -0.41 2.02 -0.31
C ALA A 12 -1.84 2.18 0.25
N GLU A 13 -2.69 1.18 0.06
CA GLU A 13 -4.05 1.15 0.59
C GLU A 13 -4.05 1.11 2.12
N THR A 14 -3.20 0.27 2.73
CA THR A 14 -3.05 0.20 4.19
C THR A 14 -2.53 1.51 4.78
N MET A 15 -1.58 2.17 4.11
CA MET A 15 -1.06 3.47 4.53
C MET A 15 -2.09 4.58 4.41
N LEU A 16 -2.85 4.64 3.31
CA LEU A 16 -3.98 5.55 3.16
C LEU A 16 -5.02 5.33 4.26
N ALA A 17 -5.38 4.07 4.53
CA ALA A 17 -6.35 3.76 5.57
C ALA A 17 -5.88 4.20 6.97
N SER A 18 -4.58 4.06 7.26
CA SER A 18 -4.00 4.49 8.52
C SER A 18 -3.97 6.02 8.63
N LEU A 19 -3.60 6.72 7.55
CA LEU A 19 -3.61 8.18 7.50
C LEU A 19 -5.00 8.75 7.73
N VAL A 20 -6.01 8.25 7.01
CA VAL A 20 -7.39 8.74 7.12
C VAL A 20 -7.95 8.55 8.52
N LYS A 21 -7.62 7.44 9.20
CA LYS A 21 -7.99 7.22 10.60
C LYS A 21 -7.32 8.25 11.53
N ALA A 22 -6.04 8.53 11.31
CA ALA A 22 -5.31 9.54 12.09
C ALA A 22 -5.87 10.96 11.86
N GLU A 23 -6.25 11.29 10.62
CA GLU A 23 -6.90 12.56 10.28
C GLU A 23 -8.24 12.72 11.02
N ILE A 24 -9.06 11.67 11.08
CA ILE A 24 -10.32 11.69 11.84
C ILE A 24 -10.07 11.86 13.34
N ALA A 25 -9.07 11.16 13.90
CA ALA A 25 -8.67 11.35 15.29
C ALA A 25 -8.20 12.78 15.57
N ALA A 26 -7.60 13.44 14.57
CA ALA A 26 -7.24 14.86 14.60
C ALA A 26 -8.42 15.80 14.25
N SER A 27 -9.67 15.32 14.29
CA SER A 27 -10.89 16.09 13.99
C SER A 27 -10.96 16.66 12.57
N GLN A 28 -10.22 16.07 11.63
CA GLN A 28 -10.33 16.38 10.20
C GLN A 28 -11.48 15.61 9.56
N ARG A 29 -11.89 16.01 8.35
CA ARG A 29 -13.00 15.39 7.60
C ARG A 29 -12.51 14.84 6.26
N PRO A 30 -11.72 13.75 6.27
CA PRO A 30 -11.24 13.16 5.03
C PRO A 30 -12.37 12.48 4.26
N ILE A 31 -12.27 12.54 2.93
CA ILE A 31 -13.08 11.77 1.99
C ILE A 31 -12.15 11.01 1.06
N VAL A 32 -12.46 9.74 0.82
CA VAL A 32 -11.66 8.84 -0.02
C VAL A 32 -12.42 8.56 -1.31
N ILE A 33 -11.77 8.80 -2.44
CA ILE A 33 -12.29 8.53 -3.77
C ILE A 33 -11.44 7.44 -4.43
N SER A 34 -12.03 6.28 -4.72
CA SER A 34 -11.39 5.21 -5.47
C SER A 34 -11.72 5.33 -6.96
N LEU A 35 -10.75 5.14 -7.86
CA LEU A 35 -11.04 5.10 -9.28
C LEU A 35 -11.83 3.82 -9.63
N ILE A 36 -11.38 2.68 -9.12
CA ILE A 36 -11.98 1.35 -9.34
C ILE A 36 -12.93 1.01 -8.17
N PRO A 37 -14.11 0.41 -8.43
CA PRO A 37 -15.04 0.01 -7.38
C PRO A 37 -14.52 -1.13 -6.51
N GLY A 38 -14.99 -1.16 -5.26
CA GLY A 38 -14.78 -2.26 -4.32
C GLY A 38 -13.40 -2.32 -3.67
N GLY A 39 -13.09 -3.51 -3.11
CA GLY A 39 -11.86 -3.80 -2.40
C GLY A 39 -12.02 -3.89 -0.88
N LEU A 40 -11.17 -4.71 -0.25
CA LEU A 40 -11.28 -5.03 1.18
C LEU A 40 -11.09 -3.78 2.05
N VAL A 41 -10.09 -2.95 1.72
CA VAL A 41 -9.83 -1.70 2.46
C VAL A 41 -11.00 -0.72 2.29
N ALA A 42 -11.67 -0.68 1.13
CA ALA A 42 -12.87 0.16 0.96
C ALA A 42 -13.97 -0.25 1.95
N THR A 43 -14.22 -1.56 2.07
CA THR A 43 -15.21 -2.10 3.01
C THR A 43 -14.84 -1.79 4.46
N GLN A 44 -13.56 -1.92 4.82
CA GLN A 44 -13.08 -1.59 6.16
C GLN A 44 -13.23 -0.11 6.50
N LEU A 45 -12.90 0.78 5.56
CA LEU A 45 -13.06 2.22 5.73
C LEU A 45 -14.53 2.61 5.88
N LYS A 46 -15.43 2.08 5.03
CA LYS A 46 -16.88 2.31 5.15
C LYS A 46 -17.43 1.84 6.49
N LYS A 47 -17.01 0.66 6.97
CA LYS A 47 -17.38 0.15 8.31
C LYS A 47 -16.88 1.04 9.44
N ALA A 48 -15.78 1.77 9.24
CA ALA A 48 -15.26 2.74 10.19
C ALA A 48 -15.94 4.13 10.09
N GLY A 49 -17.03 4.25 9.32
CA GLY A 49 -17.78 5.51 9.16
C GLY A 49 -17.12 6.52 8.22
N ILE A 50 -16.18 6.07 7.39
CA ILE A 50 -15.43 6.94 6.48
C ILE A 50 -16.15 7.02 5.13
N ASP A 51 -16.31 8.24 4.62
CA ASP A 51 -16.88 8.48 3.29
C ASP A 51 -15.94 7.95 2.20
N VAL A 52 -16.33 6.82 1.60
CA VAL A 52 -15.64 6.21 0.47
C VAL A 52 -16.57 6.17 -0.74
N LEU A 53 -16.21 6.94 -1.77
CA LEU A 53 -16.89 6.94 -3.08
C LEU A 53 -16.00 6.26 -4.11
N ASP A 54 -16.61 5.65 -5.13
CA ASP A 54 -15.90 5.15 -6.30
C ASP A 54 -16.35 5.83 -7.59
N LEU A 55 -15.52 5.80 -8.62
CA LEU A 55 -15.78 6.43 -9.91
C LEU A 55 -16.23 5.43 -10.99
N GLY A 56 -16.35 4.15 -10.66
CA GLY A 56 -16.74 3.08 -11.58
C GLY A 56 -15.75 2.86 -12.74
N MET A 57 -14.46 3.15 -12.57
CA MET A 57 -13.46 2.91 -13.61
C MET A 57 -13.19 1.41 -13.75
N VAL A 58 -13.17 0.93 -15.00
CA VAL A 58 -12.82 -0.47 -15.32
C VAL A 58 -11.31 -0.57 -15.52
N ARG A 59 -10.69 -1.58 -14.90
CA ARG A 59 -9.24 -1.83 -15.01
C ARG A 59 -8.83 -2.00 -16.48
N GLY A 60 -7.76 -1.34 -16.89
CA GLY A 60 -7.24 -1.39 -18.26
C GLY A 60 -7.96 -0.46 -19.27
N ARG A 61 -9.01 0.26 -18.87
CA ARG A 61 -9.69 1.25 -19.74
C ARG A 61 -9.52 2.66 -19.19
N PRO A 62 -8.95 3.61 -19.95
CA PRO A 62 -8.87 5.01 -19.51
C PRO A 62 -10.29 5.58 -19.39
N GLY A 63 -10.68 5.93 -18.16
CA GLY A 63 -12.01 6.45 -17.88
C GLY A 63 -12.09 7.97 -18.02
N PHE A 64 -12.35 8.51 -19.21
CA PHE A 64 -12.65 9.96 -19.31
C PHE A 64 -13.88 10.34 -18.46
N GLY A 65 -14.84 9.42 -18.30
CA GLY A 65 -15.97 9.60 -17.37
C GLY A 65 -15.54 9.74 -15.91
N SER A 66 -14.51 9.00 -15.47
CA SER A 66 -14.02 9.12 -14.08
C SER A 66 -13.36 10.48 -13.84
N LEU A 67 -12.67 11.04 -14.85
CA LEU A 67 -12.13 12.40 -14.79
C LEU A 67 -13.23 13.45 -14.54
N PHE A 68 -14.32 13.43 -15.31
CA PHE A 68 -15.42 14.39 -15.15
C PHE A 68 -16.21 14.18 -13.85
N ARG A 69 -16.40 12.94 -13.41
CA ARG A 69 -17.01 12.64 -12.10
C ARG A 69 -16.15 13.18 -10.96
N LEU A 70 -14.83 12.95 -11.00
CA LEU A 70 -13.90 13.49 -10.00
C LEU A 70 -13.90 15.01 -10.00
N ARG A 71 -13.90 15.65 -11.17
CA ARG A 71 -14.04 17.11 -11.32
C ARG A 71 -15.29 17.62 -10.59
N SER A 72 -16.44 16.98 -10.80
CA SER A 72 -17.70 17.35 -10.14
C SER A 72 -17.61 17.20 -8.61
N LEU A 73 -16.99 16.13 -8.12
CA LEU A 73 -16.76 15.92 -6.69
C LEU A 73 -15.82 16.98 -6.10
N ILE A 74 -14.72 17.34 -6.78
CA ILE A 74 -13.83 18.43 -6.35
C ILE A 74 -14.59 19.77 -6.27
N ARG A 75 -15.49 20.06 -7.22
CA ARG A 75 -16.32 21.28 -7.19
C ARG A 75 -17.36 21.28 -6.06
N ARG A 76 -17.92 20.11 -5.74
CA ARG A 76 -18.92 19.91 -4.69
C ARG A 76 -18.29 19.99 -3.30
N PHE A 77 -17.28 19.16 -3.04
CA PHE A 77 -16.64 19.04 -1.72
C PHE A 77 -15.61 20.13 -1.44
N ARG A 78 -15.12 20.81 -2.48
CA ARG A 78 -14.25 21.99 -2.36
C ARG A 78 -13.02 21.76 -1.45
N PRO A 79 -12.27 20.66 -1.61
CA PRO A 79 -11.22 20.30 -0.65
C PRO A 79 -10.11 21.36 -0.60
N ASP A 80 -9.57 21.59 0.60
CA ASP A 80 -8.36 22.41 0.80
C ASP A 80 -7.11 21.64 0.37
N VAL A 81 -7.10 20.33 0.60
CA VAL A 81 -6.02 19.41 0.20
C VAL A 81 -6.57 18.27 -0.64
N LEU A 82 -5.98 18.07 -1.81
CA LEU A 82 -6.16 16.91 -2.68
C LEU A 82 -4.88 16.08 -2.65
N GLN A 83 -4.95 14.83 -2.17
CA GLN A 83 -3.82 13.92 -2.17
C GLN A 83 -4.14 12.68 -2.98
N SER A 84 -3.41 12.46 -4.07
CA SER A 84 -3.58 11.30 -4.94
C SER A 84 -2.58 10.20 -4.62
N TRP A 85 -2.93 8.94 -4.88
CA TRP A 85 -2.13 7.77 -4.52
C TRP A 85 -1.99 6.83 -5.72
N MET A 86 -0.75 6.44 -6.03
CA MET A 86 -0.39 5.65 -7.22
C MET A 86 -0.50 6.44 -8.53
N TYR A 87 0.16 5.97 -9.59
CA TYR A 87 0.33 6.72 -10.83
C TYR A 87 -0.96 7.12 -11.56
N HIS A 88 -1.94 6.22 -11.66
CA HIS A 88 -3.18 6.50 -12.38
C HIS A 88 -3.99 7.59 -11.67
N ALA A 89 -4.16 7.47 -10.35
CA ALA A 89 -4.86 8.47 -9.56
C ALA A 89 -4.14 9.82 -9.59
N ASN A 90 -2.80 9.84 -9.59
CA ASN A 90 -2.02 11.07 -9.73
C ASN A 90 -2.39 11.85 -10.99
N LEU A 91 -2.42 11.19 -12.15
CA LEU A 91 -2.78 11.83 -13.41
C LEU A 91 -4.25 12.25 -13.46
N VAL A 92 -5.16 11.37 -13.04
CA VAL A 92 -6.61 11.66 -13.07
C VAL A 92 -6.96 12.80 -12.10
N ALA A 93 -6.38 12.82 -10.89
CA ALA A 93 -6.56 13.90 -9.92
C ALA A 93 -6.00 15.23 -10.42
N THR A 94 -4.83 15.21 -11.07
CA THR A 94 -4.22 16.38 -11.71
C THR A 94 -5.16 16.99 -12.74
N GLY A 95 -5.64 16.18 -13.69
CA GLY A 95 -6.56 16.63 -14.72
C GLY A 95 -7.89 17.11 -14.14
N ALA A 96 -8.46 16.38 -13.18
CA ALA A 96 -9.74 16.75 -12.57
C ALA A 96 -9.63 18.07 -11.80
N LEU A 97 -8.52 18.30 -11.08
CA LEU A 97 -8.27 19.54 -10.37
C LEU A 97 -8.09 20.71 -11.34
N ALA A 98 -7.35 20.51 -12.44
CA ALA A 98 -7.20 21.49 -13.50
C ALA A 98 -8.55 21.96 -14.05
N LEU A 99 -9.40 20.99 -14.42
CA LEU A 99 -10.72 21.22 -15.01
C LEU A 99 -11.77 21.71 -14.00
N SER A 100 -11.51 21.56 -12.70
CA SER A 100 -12.44 22.00 -11.66
C SER A 100 -12.51 23.51 -11.49
N GLY A 101 -11.47 24.24 -11.95
CA GLY A 101 -11.29 25.67 -11.68
C GLY A 101 -10.82 25.97 -10.25
N ARG A 102 -10.44 24.95 -9.47
CA ARG A 102 -10.03 25.09 -8.06
C ARG A 102 -8.51 24.97 -7.83
N ARG A 103 -7.69 24.81 -8.87
CA ARG A 103 -6.23 24.62 -8.72
C ARG A 103 -5.53 25.67 -7.84
N ARG A 104 -6.01 26.94 -7.86
CA ARG A 104 -5.45 28.03 -7.03
C ARG A 104 -5.90 28.02 -5.56
N ARG A 105 -6.91 27.22 -5.21
CA ARG A 105 -7.53 27.15 -3.87
C ARG A 105 -7.37 25.79 -3.19
N THR A 106 -6.70 24.85 -3.85
CA THR A 106 -6.55 23.48 -3.37
C THR A 106 -5.09 23.09 -3.52
N VAL A 107 -4.46 22.73 -2.41
CA VAL A 107 -3.10 22.18 -2.38
C VAL A 107 -3.15 20.75 -2.90
N HIS A 108 -2.24 20.42 -3.82
CA HIS A 108 -2.23 19.12 -4.48
C HIS A 108 -0.95 18.36 -4.20
N TYR A 109 -1.08 17.16 -3.64
CA TYR A 109 0.04 16.25 -3.38
C TYR A 109 -0.12 14.95 -4.15
N TRP A 110 0.98 14.46 -4.73
CA TRP A 110 1.05 13.08 -5.21
C TRP A 110 1.72 12.19 -4.17
N GLY A 111 1.15 11.01 -3.94
CA GLY A 111 1.69 9.95 -3.08
C GLY A 111 2.29 8.84 -3.91
N LEU A 112 3.62 8.73 -3.88
CA LEU A 112 4.38 7.64 -4.47
C LEU A 112 4.95 6.78 -3.33
N ARG A 113 4.45 5.55 -3.21
CA ARG A 113 4.80 4.62 -2.12
C ARG A 113 5.48 3.36 -2.65
N CYS A 114 6.35 3.53 -3.63
CA CYS A 114 7.03 2.45 -4.32
C CYS A 114 8.48 2.84 -4.57
N SER A 115 9.36 1.87 -4.35
CA SER A 115 10.74 1.84 -4.81
C SER A 115 10.87 0.66 -5.75
N ASP A 116 11.67 0.85 -6.80
CA ASP A 116 12.08 -0.16 -7.78
C ASP A 116 10.99 -1.15 -8.21
N MET A 117 10.16 -0.73 -9.17
CA MET A 117 9.30 -1.67 -9.90
C MET A 117 10.00 -2.10 -11.16
N ASP A 118 10.05 -3.42 -11.38
CA ASP A 118 10.34 -3.97 -12.69
C ASP A 118 9.26 -3.53 -13.68
N LEU A 119 9.46 -2.38 -14.32
CA LEU A 119 8.57 -1.83 -15.34
C LEU A 119 8.45 -2.77 -16.54
N ASP A 120 9.39 -3.71 -16.71
CA ASP A 120 9.36 -4.64 -17.81
C ASP A 120 8.29 -5.71 -17.65
N ALA A 121 8.04 -6.15 -16.41
CA ALA A 121 6.94 -7.02 -16.04
C ALA A 121 5.54 -6.36 -16.14
N TYR A 122 5.47 -5.02 -16.26
CA TYR A 122 4.20 -4.30 -16.36
C TYR A 122 3.92 -3.84 -17.81
N GLY A 123 2.73 -4.19 -18.31
CA GLY A 123 2.32 -3.91 -19.70
C GLY A 123 2.41 -2.43 -20.11
N TRP A 124 2.43 -2.19 -21.43
CA TRP A 124 2.67 -0.88 -22.06
C TRP A 124 1.83 0.29 -21.53
N ILE A 125 0.59 0.02 -21.08
CA ILE A 125 -0.31 1.02 -20.47
C ILE A 125 0.32 1.59 -19.20
N PHE A 126 0.86 0.73 -18.33
CA PHE A 126 1.47 1.15 -17.09
C PHE A 126 2.71 2.00 -17.34
N ARG A 127 3.59 1.56 -18.27
CA ARG A 127 4.78 2.33 -18.67
C ARG A 127 4.40 3.71 -19.20
N SER A 128 3.36 3.80 -20.02
CA SER A 128 2.83 5.07 -20.54
C SER A 128 2.36 5.98 -19.42
N VAL A 129 1.68 5.43 -18.41
CA VAL A 129 1.19 6.18 -17.23
C VAL A 129 2.34 6.66 -16.36
N VAL A 130 3.37 5.84 -16.13
CA VAL A 130 4.58 6.26 -15.38
C VAL A 130 5.31 7.39 -16.11
N LYS A 131 5.49 7.26 -17.43
CA LYS A 131 6.14 8.30 -18.27
C LYS A 131 5.33 9.60 -18.28
N ALA A 132 4.01 9.51 -18.44
CA ALA A 132 3.12 10.67 -18.32
C ALA A 132 3.25 11.31 -16.93
N GLY A 133 3.34 10.51 -15.86
CA GLY A 133 3.60 11.01 -14.52
C GLY A 133 4.89 11.83 -14.42
N GLY A 134 5.96 11.43 -15.11
CA GLY A 134 7.19 12.22 -15.23
C GLY A 134 6.92 13.61 -15.83
N ASN A 135 6.23 13.66 -16.96
CA ASN A 135 5.90 14.91 -17.66
C ASN A 135 4.98 15.85 -16.85
N PHE A 136 4.10 15.30 -16.02
CA PHE A 136 3.16 16.06 -15.20
C PHE A 136 3.60 16.23 -13.73
N SER A 137 4.80 15.76 -13.36
CA SER A 137 5.26 15.76 -11.98
C SER A 137 5.46 17.17 -11.38
N ALA A 138 5.61 18.21 -12.19
CA ALA A 138 5.70 19.61 -11.74
C ALA A 138 4.34 20.27 -11.44
N TRP A 139 3.23 19.62 -11.80
CA TRP A 139 1.88 20.13 -11.61
C TRP A 139 1.36 20.10 -10.16
N PRO A 140 1.59 19.04 -9.35
CA PRO A 140 1.31 19.08 -7.91
C PRO A 140 2.23 20.08 -7.19
N ASP A 141 1.81 20.50 -6.00
CA ASP A 141 2.59 21.38 -5.14
C ASP A 141 3.77 20.63 -4.49
N ALA A 142 3.63 19.34 -4.20
CA ALA A 142 4.74 18.45 -3.91
C ALA A 142 4.41 16.98 -4.21
N ILE A 143 5.45 16.15 -4.26
CA ILE A 143 5.33 14.69 -4.33
C ILE A 143 5.89 14.10 -3.04
N THR A 144 5.07 13.35 -2.30
CA THR A 144 5.49 12.60 -1.13
C THR A 144 5.99 11.21 -1.52
N CYS A 145 7.17 10.84 -1.04
CA CYS A 145 7.79 9.52 -1.20
C CYS A 145 8.03 8.88 0.16
N ASN A 146 7.99 7.55 0.25
CA ASN A 146 8.25 6.81 1.49
C ASN A 146 9.70 6.41 1.72
N SER A 147 10.60 6.67 0.76
CA SER A 147 12.01 6.33 0.88
C SER A 147 12.86 7.20 -0.05
N GLU A 148 14.14 7.37 0.30
CA GLU A 148 15.13 8.00 -0.59
C GLU A 148 15.33 7.20 -1.87
N ALA A 149 15.33 5.86 -1.78
CA ALA A 149 15.36 4.97 -2.93
C ALA A 149 14.22 5.26 -3.91
N GLY A 150 13.00 5.45 -3.39
CA GLY A 150 11.84 5.86 -4.20
C GLY A 150 12.07 7.20 -4.90
N ILE A 151 12.66 8.21 -4.22
CA ILE A 151 13.00 9.49 -4.86
C ILE A 151 14.01 9.29 -5.99
N THR A 152 15.08 8.53 -5.75
CA THR A 152 16.13 8.26 -6.74
C THR A 152 15.57 7.57 -7.98
N VAL A 153 14.78 6.52 -7.80
CA VAL A 153 14.12 5.79 -8.90
C VAL A 153 13.22 6.73 -9.71
N HIS A 154 12.36 7.52 -9.05
CA HIS A 154 11.46 8.41 -9.77
C HIS A 154 12.21 9.55 -10.48
N LYS A 155 13.32 10.03 -9.93
CA LYS A 155 14.20 10.98 -10.63
C LYS A 155 14.80 10.34 -11.89
N ALA A 156 15.22 9.08 -11.86
CA ALA A 156 15.70 8.37 -13.03
C ALA A 156 14.59 8.19 -14.09
N LEU A 157 13.35 7.98 -13.65
CA LEU A 157 12.15 7.92 -14.50
C LEU A 157 11.68 9.27 -15.05
N GLY A 158 12.42 10.36 -14.81
CA GLY A 158 12.11 11.68 -15.36
C GLY A 158 11.17 12.55 -14.53
N TYR A 159 10.88 12.19 -13.27
CA TYR A 159 10.07 13.02 -12.39
C TYR A 159 10.89 14.24 -11.93
N ARG A 160 10.33 15.43 -12.16
CA ARG A 160 10.90 16.74 -11.83
C ARG A 160 9.85 17.61 -11.12
N PRO A 161 9.36 17.19 -9.94
CA PRO A 161 8.42 17.98 -9.18
C PRO A 161 9.05 19.24 -8.61
N ARG A 162 8.19 20.20 -8.25
CA ARG A 162 8.60 21.41 -7.50
C ARG A 162 9.30 21.07 -6.19
N ARG A 163 8.82 20.02 -5.52
CA ARG A 163 9.38 19.53 -4.27
C ARG A 163 9.12 18.03 -4.12
N PHE A 164 10.16 17.29 -3.74
CA PHE A 164 10.00 15.97 -3.13
C PHE A 164 9.92 16.13 -1.62
N LEU A 165 9.01 15.38 -0.99
CA LEU A 165 8.86 15.29 0.45
C LEU A 165 9.07 13.84 0.86
N LEU A 166 10.10 13.57 1.65
CA LEU A 166 10.29 12.26 2.26
C LEU A 166 9.36 12.17 3.48
N VAL A 167 8.43 11.23 3.45
CA VAL A 167 7.48 10.96 4.53
C VAL A 167 7.39 9.44 4.67
N ASP A 168 8.03 8.89 5.68
CA ASP A 168 8.06 7.45 5.91
C ASP A 168 6.65 6.88 6.15
N ASN A 169 6.55 5.56 6.06
CA ASN A 169 5.31 4.86 6.42
C ASN A 169 5.16 4.84 7.95
N GLY A 170 4.03 5.31 8.46
CA GLY A 170 3.72 5.26 9.88
C GLY A 170 3.32 3.85 10.33
N VAL A 171 3.76 3.45 11.52
CA VAL A 171 3.38 2.19 12.17
C VAL A 171 2.68 2.51 13.50
N ASP A 172 1.56 1.84 13.76
CA ASP A 172 0.85 1.95 15.03
C ASP A 172 1.60 1.18 16.12
N ILE A 173 2.35 1.91 16.94
CA ILE A 173 3.16 1.35 18.04
C ILE A 173 2.32 0.80 19.20
N ALA A 174 1.04 1.19 19.32
CA ALA A 174 0.14 0.61 20.31
C ALA A 174 -0.34 -0.78 19.87
N ARG A 175 -0.52 -0.95 18.56
CA ARG A 175 -0.87 -2.24 17.92
C ARG A 175 0.34 -3.17 17.80
N PHE A 176 1.48 -2.66 17.33
CA PHE A 176 2.70 -3.44 17.11
C PHE A 176 3.66 -3.27 18.29
N LYS A 177 3.40 -4.03 19.36
CA LYS A 177 4.26 -4.10 20.55
C LYS A 177 4.42 -5.55 21.02
N PRO A 178 5.47 -5.88 21.79
CA PRO A 178 5.61 -7.20 22.40
C PRO A 178 4.34 -7.60 23.16
N ASN A 179 3.90 -8.84 22.97
CA ASN A 179 2.68 -9.37 23.56
C ASN A 179 2.89 -10.85 23.94
N PRO A 180 3.30 -11.14 25.19
CA PRO A 180 3.56 -12.50 25.66
C PRO A 180 2.36 -13.44 25.56
N GLU A 181 1.15 -12.94 25.81
CA GLU A 181 -0.07 -13.74 25.75
C GLU A 181 -0.38 -14.15 24.30
N ALA A 182 -0.24 -13.23 23.35
CA ALA A 182 -0.41 -13.52 21.94
C ALA A 182 0.67 -14.49 21.43
N ARG A 183 1.91 -14.34 21.90
CA ARG A 183 3.01 -15.26 21.60
C ARG A 183 2.66 -16.69 22.01
N SER A 184 2.28 -16.89 23.28
CA SER A 184 1.93 -18.21 23.80
C SER A 184 0.73 -18.79 23.06
N ALA A 185 -0.34 -18.00 22.86
CA ALA A 185 -1.55 -18.46 22.18
C ALA A 185 -1.31 -18.86 20.72
N VAL A 186 -0.48 -18.12 19.98
CA VAL A 186 -0.15 -18.45 18.59
C VAL A 186 0.75 -19.68 18.52
N ARG A 187 1.75 -19.80 19.40
CA ARG A 187 2.62 -20.99 19.45
C ARG A 187 1.83 -22.25 19.79
N GLU A 188 0.97 -22.19 20.81
CA GLU A 188 0.09 -23.29 21.20
C GLU A 188 -0.85 -23.71 20.06
N LYS A 189 -1.49 -22.73 19.41
CA LYS A 189 -2.40 -22.98 18.27
C LYS A 189 -1.75 -23.79 17.15
N PHE A 190 -0.45 -23.58 16.91
CA PHE A 190 0.28 -24.26 15.84
C PHE A 190 1.17 -25.41 16.34
N GLY A 191 1.05 -25.80 17.61
CA GLY A 191 1.85 -26.88 18.20
C GLY A 191 3.36 -26.59 18.21
N ILE A 192 3.74 -25.30 18.25
CA ILE A 192 5.14 -24.89 18.29
C ILE A 192 5.66 -24.99 19.73
N GLY A 193 6.76 -25.71 19.92
CA GLY A 193 7.39 -25.86 21.23
C GLY A 193 7.90 -24.54 21.81
N PRO A 194 8.09 -24.45 23.14
CA PRO A 194 8.61 -23.25 23.79
C PRO A 194 10.02 -22.89 23.30
N ASP A 195 10.86 -23.90 23.05
CA ASP A 195 12.25 -23.73 22.63
C ASP A 195 12.46 -23.77 21.11
N THR A 196 11.39 -23.99 20.34
CA THR A 196 11.48 -24.00 18.87
C THR A 196 11.71 -22.57 18.37
N PRO A 197 12.79 -22.31 17.61
CA PRO A 197 13.00 -21.01 16.98
C PRO A 197 11.96 -20.75 15.89
N VAL A 198 11.33 -19.59 15.92
CA VAL A 198 10.30 -19.19 14.97
C VAL A 198 10.73 -17.97 14.19
N ILE A 199 10.67 -18.06 12.87
CA ILE A 199 10.76 -16.90 11.98
C ILE A 199 9.38 -16.54 11.44
N ALA A 200 9.09 -15.26 11.24
CA ALA A 200 7.86 -14.82 10.58
C ALA A 200 8.14 -13.90 9.38
N THR A 201 7.36 -14.06 8.32
CA THR A 201 7.39 -13.19 7.14
C THR A 201 5.98 -12.73 6.81
N ALA A 202 5.80 -11.41 6.67
CA ALA A 202 4.53 -10.78 6.31
C ALA A 202 4.63 -10.11 4.94
N ALA A 203 4.39 -10.89 3.88
CA ALA A 203 4.46 -10.41 2.51
C ALA A 203 3.62 -11.29 1.56
N ARG A 204 3.00 -10.68 0.54
CA ARG A 204 2.39 -11.45 -0.55
C ARG A 204 3.44 -12.25 -1.31
N VAL A 205 3.05 -13.39 -1.87
CA VAL A 205 3.90 -14.15 -2.79
C VAL A 205 4.00 -13.38 -4.09
N ASP A 206 5.21 -12.90 -4.37
CA ASP A 206 5.57 -12.09 -5.52
C ASP A 206 7.06 -12.29 -5.80
N PRO A 207 7.52 -12.26 -7.06
CA PRO A 207 8.95 -12.40 -7.37
C PRO A 207 9.86 -11.48 -6.55
N MET A 208 9.41 -10.26 -6.24
CA MET A 208 10.15 -9.30 -5.40
C MET A 208 10.41 -9.81 -3.99
N LYS A 209 9.49 -10.60 -3.44
CA LYS A 209 9.55 -11.08 -2.05
C LYS A 209 10.37 -12.36 -1.88
N ASP A 210 10.79 -12.96 -2.99
CA ASP A 210 11.74 -14.06 -3.09
C ASP A 210 11.53 -15.16 -2.04
N TYR A 211 10.31 -15.69 -2.05
CA TYR A 211 9.97 -16.89 -1.29
C TYR A 211 10.87 -18.09 -1.62
N PRO A 212 11.33 -18.33 -2.88
CA PRO A 212 12.31 -19.37 -3.15
C PRO A 212 13.57 -19.29 -2.28
N ASN A 213 14.15 -18.10 -2.10
CA ASN A 213 15.30 -17.90 -1.22
C ASN A 213 14.96 -18.16 0.26
N LEU A 214 13.81 -17.69 0.74
CA LEU A 214 13.34 -17.98 2.11
C LEU A 214 13.22 -19.49 2.37
N LEU A 215 12.63 -20.23 1.43
CA LEU A 215 12.44 -21.67 1.54
C LEU A 215 13.78 -22.42 1.50
N ALA A 216 14.68 -22.03 0.60
CA ALA A 216 16.02 -22.61 0.52
C ALA A 216 16.83 -22.39 1.82
N ALA A 217 16.65 -21.25 2.49
CA ALA A 217 17.23 -21.00 3.81
C ALA A 217 16.60 -21.87 4.90
N LEU A 218 15.26 -22.03 4.89
CA LEU A 218 14.53 -22.88 5.83
C LEU A 218 14.94 -24.36 5.72
N ASP A 219 15.22 -24.85 4.52
CA ASP A 219 15.69 -26.22 4.29
C ASP A 219 17.06 -26.50 4.94
N ARG A 220 17.89 -25.47 5.10
CA ARG A 220 19.20 -25.56 5.78
C ARG A 220 19.11 -25.46 7.29
N LEU A 221 17.93 -25.16 7.84
CA LEU A 221 17.70 -24.90 9.28
C LEU A 221 16.59 -25.82 9.82
N PRO A 222 16.85 -27.12 9.99
CA PRO A 222 15.81 -28.11 10.34
C PRO A 222 15.11 -27.85 11.68
N GLN A 223 15.77 -27.13 12.59
CA GLN A 223 15.23 -26.76 13.90
C GLN A 223 14.26 -25.58 13.87
N VAL A 224 14.21 -24.81 12.77
CA VAL A 224 13.42 -23.58 12.66
C VAL A 224 12.04 -23.87 12.08
N THR A 225 11.01 -23.23 12.65
CA THR A 225 9.67 -23.14 12.07
C THR A 225 9.45 -21.75 11.48
N ALA A 226 8.89 -21.68 10.28
CA ALA A 226 8.53 -20.44 9.63
C ALA A 226 7.01 -20.24 9.62
N ILE A 227 6.56 -19.03 9.97
CA ILE A 227 5.17 -18.59 9.80
C ILE A 227 5.13 -17.54 8.70
N VAL A 228 4.45 -17.87 7.59
CA VAL A 228 4.33 -17.00 6.43
C VAL A 228 2.89 -16.50 6.31
N MET A 229 2.73 -15.20 6.10
CA MET A 229 1.43 -14.56 5.93
C MET A 229 1.46 -13.53 4.83
N GLY A 230 0.37 -13.47 4.07
CA GLY A 230 0.23 -12.66 2.88
C GLY A 230 -0.49 -13.43 1.78
N ASP A 231 -1.00 -12.69 0.80
CA ASP A 231 -1.70 -13.25 -0.34
C ASP A 231 -0.84 -14.29 -1.09
N GLY A 232 -1.38 -15.46 -1.36
CA GLY A 232 -0.71 -16.54 -2.08
C GLY A 232 0.22 -17.43 -1.22
N THR A 233 0.42 -17.10 0.07
CA THR A 233 1.27 -17.93 0.95
C THR A 233 0.66 -19.30 1.23
N GLU A 234 -0.67 -19.41 1.15
CA GLU A 234 -1.42 -20.67 1.19
C GLU A 234 -1.06 -21.64 0.06
N ASN A 235 -0.51 -21.13 -1.06
CA ASN A 235 -0.12 -21.92 -2.22
C ASN A 235 1.37 -22.32 -2.21
N LEU A 236 2.13 -21.90 -1.19
CA LEU A 236 3.53 -22.32 -1.04
C LEU A 236 3.61 -23.84 -0.77
N PRO A 237 4.75 -24.48 -1.08
CA PRO A 237 4.95 -25.91 -0.84
C PRO A 237 4.61 -26.30 0.60
N ASP A 238 3.95 -27.44 0.77
CA ASP A 238 3.60 -27.92 2.11
C ASP A 238 4.83 -28.48 2.83
N SER A 239 4.94 -28.18 4.11
CA SER A 239 6.03 -28.63 4.97
C SER A 239 5.59 -28.54 6.43
N SER A 240 5.97 -29.52 7.24
CA SER A 240 5.69 -29.53 8.69
C SER A 240 6.29 -28.34 9.43
N ARG A 241 7.27 -27.66 8.82
CA ARG A 241 7.98 -26.50 9.39
C ARG A 241 7.55 -25.17 8.78
N LEU A 242 6.59 -25.17 7.85
CA LEU A 242 6.09 -23.97 7.19
C LEU A 242 4.59 -23.79 7.43
N ILE A 243 4.26 -22.89 8.35
CA ILE A 243 2.88 -22.53 8.66
C ILE A 243 2.42 -21.45 7.69
N ARG A 244 1.48 -21.79 6.82
CA ARG A 244 0.97 -20.95 5.73
C ARG A 244 -0.39 -20.35 6.12
N LEU A 245 -0.41 -19.05 6.44
CA LEU A 245 -1.62 -18.40 6.95
C LEU A 245 -2.48 -17.75 5.87
N GLY A 246 -1.96 -17.59 4.65
CA GLY A 246 -2.61 -16.77 3.64
C GLY A 246 -2.79 -15.33 4.12
N ARG A 247 -3.88 -14.68 3.71
CA ARG A 247 -4.21 -13.32 4.17
C ARG A 247 -4.56 -13.34 5.67
N CYS A 248 -3.84 -12.53 6.45
CA CYS A 248 -4.03 -12.44 7.90
C CYS A 248 -4.37 -11.01 8.33
N ASP A 249 -5.47 -10.82 9.06
CA ASP A 249 -5.86 -9.51 9.60
C ASP A 249 -5.12 -9.16 10.91
N ARG A 250 -4.69 -10.18 11.66
CA ARG A 250 -4.07 -10.06 12.99
C ARG A 250 -2.56 -10.29 12.94
N VAL A 251 -1.91 -9.65 11.97
CA VAL A 251 -0.45 -9.73 11.74
C VAL A 251 0.33 -9.47 13.03
N GLU A 252 -0.09 -8.50 13.83
CA GLU A 252 0.60 -8.14 15.08
C GLU A 252 0.69 -9.30 16.08
N LYS A 253 -0.35 -10.15 16.15
CA LYS A 253 -0.37 -11.31 17.04
C LYS A 253 0.57 -12.40 16.55
N VAL A 254 0.62 -12.60 15.24
CA VAL A 254 1.48 -13.63 14.64
C VAL A 254 2.94 -13.22 14.71
N LEU A 255 3.25 -11.95 14.46
CA LEU A 255 4.62 -11.42 14.61
C LEU A 255 5.09 -11.52 16.06
N ALA A 256 4.21 -11.36 17.05
CA ALA A 256 4.58 -11.55 18.46
C ALA A 256 5.03 -12.98 18.80
N ALA A 257 4.61 -13.99 18.03
CA ALA A 257 5.04 -15.37 18.21
C ALA A 257 6.45 -15.67 17.67
N ALA A 258 6.95 -14.81 16.79
CA ALA A 258 8.25 -14.98 16.16
C ALA A 258 9.40 -14.56 17.09
N ASP A 259 10.55 -15.20 16.90
CA ASP A 259 11.83 -14.79 17.48
C ASP A 259 12.55 -13.82 16.53
N LEU A 260 12.35 -13.98 15.22
CA LEU A 260 12.86 -13.11 14.18
C LEU A 260 11.79 -12.81 13.13
N VAL A 261 11.71 -11.55 12.70
CA VAL A 261 10.91 -11.16 11.53
C VAL A 261 11.85 -11.02 10.34
N VAL A 262 11.53 -11.72 9.25
CA VAL A 262 12.40 -11.82 8.06
C VAL A 262 11.74 -11.13 6.88
N SER A 263 12.53 -10.36 6.13
CA SER A 263 12.20 -9.89 4.78
C SER A 263 13.26 -10.42 3.83
N ALA A 264 12.89 -11.39 2.99
CA ALA A 264 13.79 -11.99 2.00
C ALA A 264 13.75 -11.26 0.65
N SER A 265 13.30 -10.00 0.60
CA SER A 265 13.03 -9.32 -0.67
C SER A 265 14.31 -9.20 -1.52
N ALA A 266 14.25 -9.61 -2.79
CA ALA A 266 15.38 -9.58 -3.72
C ALA A 266 15.66 -8.16 -4.27
N TYR A 267 14.62 -7.33 -4.34
CA TYR A 267 14.67 -5.93 -4.75
C TYR A 267 13.58 -5.12 -4.05
N GLY A 268 13.66 -3.80 -4.15
CA GLY A 268 12.72 -2.85 -3.54
C GLY A 268 13.31 -1.98 -2.44
#